data_AF-A0A174QV67-F1
#
_entry.id   AF-A0A174QV67-F1
#
_cell.length_a   1.000
_cell.length_b   1.000
_cell.length_c   1.000
_cell.angle_alpha   90.00
_cell.angle_beta   90.00
_cell.angle_gamma   90.00
#
_symmetry.space_group_name_H-M   'P 1'
#
loop_
_entity.id
_entity.type
_entity.pdbx_description
1 polymer ?
#
loop_
_entity_poly.entity_id
_entity_poly.type
_entity_poly.pdbx_seq_one_letter_code
_entity_poly.pdbx_strand_id
1 'polypeptide(L)' 'MDKEEIVRIARKINTFETSILPYEDCCTVFTPRHPRLRPVLGELEAAEAALDVEGLVKAAVDGIERVQV' A
#
# COMPACT_ATOMS: atom_id res chain seq x y z
N MET A 1 11.87 8.26 -13.80
CA MET A 1 12.05 6.80 -13.64
C MET A 1 10.89 6.09 -14.28
N ASP A 2 11.17 5.25 -15.25
CA ASP A 2 10.19 4.32 -15.81
C ASP A 2 10.27 2.95 -15.12
N LYS A 3 9.37 2.04 -15.49
CA LYS A 3 9.32 0.70 -14.90
C LYS A 3 10.59 -0.12 -15.23
N GLU A 4 11.19 0.09 -16.39
CA GLU A 4 12.40 -0.64 -16.80
C GLU A 4 13.61 -0.24 -15.96
N GLU A 5 13.73 1.04 -15.63
CA GLU A 5 14.73 1.57 -14.71
C GLU A 5 14.58 0.97 -13.31
N ILE A 6 13.36 0.91 -12.77
CA ILE A 6 13.07 0.29 -11.48
C ILE A 6 13.47 -1.20 -11.47
N VAL A 7 13.11 -1.94 -12.51
CA VAL A 7 13.45 -3.38 -12.63
C VAL A 7 14.96 -3.59 -12.71
N ARG A 8 15.70 -2.74 -13.46
CA ARG A 8 17.17 -2.81 -13.52
C ARG A 8 17.81 -2.58 -12.15
N ILE A 9 17.31 -1.60 -11.39
CA ILE A 9 17.79 -1.35 -10.03
C ILE A 9 17.50 -2.55 -9.13
N ALA A 10 16.27 -3.07 -9.13
CA ALA A 10 15.86 -4.23 -8.32
C ALA A 10 16.73 -5.46 -8.58
N ARG A 11 17.12 -5.72 -9.84
CA ARG A 11 18.07 -6.80 -10.18
C ARG A 11 19.47 -6.50 -9.65
N LYS A 12 19.96 -5.26 -9.78
CA LYS A 12 21.29 -4.85 -9.29
C LYS A 12 21.44 -5.01 -7.77
N ILE A 13 20.35 -4.79 -7.01
CA ILE A 13 20.34 -4.94 -5.55
C ILE A 13 19.81 -6.31 -5.07
N ASN A 14 19.60 -7.25 -6.00
CA ASN A 14 19.14 -8.62 -5.71
C ASN A 14 17.77 -8.73 -5.02
N THR A 15 16.86 -7.77 -5.23
CA THR A 15 15.49 -7.82 -4.66
C THR A 15 14.44 -8.31 -5.65
N PHE A 16 14.73 -8.27 -6.95
CA PHE A 16 13.75 -8.55 -7.99
C PHE A 16 13.04 -9.91 -7.81
N GLU A 17 13.80 -10.98 -7.59
CA GLU A 17 13.23 -12.35 -7.49
C GLU A 17 12.29 -12.49 -6.28
N THR A 18 12.62 -11.87 -5.14
CA THR A 18 11.73 -11.84 -3.96
C THR A 18 10.47 -11.01 -4.21
N SER A 19 10.60 -9.86 -4.88
CA SER A 19 9.49 -8.94 -5.12
C SER A 19 8.46 -9.44 -6.13
N ILE A 20 8.76 -10.46 -6.94
CA ILE A 20 7.84 -11.02 -7.95
C ILE A 20 7.19 -12.35 -7.52
N LEU A 21 7.36 -12.76 -6.27
CA LEU A 21 6.73 -13.97 -5.75
C LEU A 21 5.19 -13.85 -5.88
N PRO A 22 4.49 -14.95 -6.23
CA PRO A 22 3.06 -14.92 -6.55
C PRO A 22 2.22 -14.88 -5.27
N TYR A 23 2.26 -13.75 -4.57
CA TYR A 23 1.41 -13.47 -3.42
C TYR A 23 0.14 -12.74 -3.86
N GLU A 24 -0.95 -12.96 -3.12
CA GLU A 24 -2.16 -12.20 -3.29
C GLU A 24 -1.94 -10.80 -2.72
N ASP A 25 -1.78 -9.82 -3.60
CA ASP A 25 -1.64 -8.43 -3.20
C ASP A 25 -2.92 -7.96 -2.52
N CYS A 26 -2.82 -7.30 -1.37
CA CYS A 26 -3.96 -6.69 -0.68
C CYS A 26 -4.77 -5.76 -1.60
N CYS A 27 -4.14 -5.23 -2.64
CA CYS A 27 -4.77 -4.45 -3.69
C CYS A 27 -5.93 -5.18 -4.37
N THR A 28 -5.87 -6.49 -4.64
CA THR A 28 -6.99 -7.18 -5.33
C THR A 28 -8.25 -7.24 -4.48
N VAL A 29 -8.10 -7.27 -3.16
CA VAL A 29 -9.21 -7.34 -2.20
C VAL A 29 -9.91 -5.99 -2.05
N PHE A 30 -9.14 -4.90 -2.00
CA PHE A 30 -9.67 -3.57 -1.67
C PHE A 30 -9.79 -2.62 -2.85
N THR A 31 -9.22 -2.95 -4.02
CA THR A 31 -9.26 -2.06 -5.19
C THR A 31 -10.69 -2.01 -5.75
N PRO A 32 -11.33 -0.82 -5.81
CA PRO A 32 -12.61 -0.67 -6.46
C PRO A 32 -12.46 -0.91 -7.97
N ARG A 33 -13.52 -1.43 -8.61
CA ARG A 33 -13.52 -1.71 -10.06
C ARG A 33 -13.15 -0.50 -10.93
N HIS A 34 -13.45 0.71 -10.47
CA HIS A 34 -13.17 1.96 -11.16
C HIS A 34 -12.48 2.96 -10.22
N PRO A 35 -11.14 2.93 -10.12
CA PRO A 35 -10.41 3.87 -9.27
C PRO A 35 -10.48 5.28 -9.85
N ARG A 36 -10.69 6.28 -8.98
CA ARG A 36 -10.73 7.69 -9.38
C ARG A 36 -9.32 8.26 -9.44
N LEU A 37 -8.90 8.71 -10.62
CA LEU A 37 -7.55 9.27 -10.86
C LEU A 37 -7.36 10.70 -10.34
N ARG A 38 -8.46 11.43 -10.08
CA ARG A 38 -8.47 12.80 -9.59
C ARG A 38 -9.51 12.94 -8.46
N PRO A 39 -9.18 12.50 -7.23
CA PRO A 39 -10.06 12.67 -6.09
C PRO A 39 -10.15 14.15 -5.70
N VAL A 40 -11.26 14.54 -5.07
CA VAL A 40 -11.48 15.89 -4.54
C VAL A 40 -11.37 15.81 -3.03
N LEU A 41 -10.57 16.70 -2.43
CA LEU A 41 -10.23 16.63 -1.00
C LEU A 41 -11.47 16.59 -0.09
N GLY A 42 -12.45 17.47 -0.31
CA GLY A 42 -13.65 17.50 0.53
C GLY A 42 -14.50 16.22 0.45
N GLU A 43 -14.43 15.47 -0.66
CA GLU A 43 -15.10 14.16 -0.75
C GLU A 43 -14.34 13.09 0.05
N LEU A 44 -13.01 13.17 0.11
CA LEU A 44 -12.19 12.28 0.93
C LEU A 44 -12.46 12.53 2.42
N GLU A 45 -12.44 13.79 2.86
CA GLU A 45 -12.72 14.18 4.24
C GLU A 45 -14.13 13.73 4.67
N ALA A 46 -15.13 13.89 3.80
CA ALA A 46 -16.49 13.44 4.07
C ALA A 46 -16.60 11.91 4.16
N ALA A 47 -15.86 11.16 3.32
CA ALA A 47 -15.82 9.71 3.38
C ALA A 47 -15.10 9.19 4.65
N GLU A 48 -14.06 9.89 5.08
CA GLU A 48 -13.26 9.55 6.27
C GLU A 48 -13.94 9.98 7.58
N ALA A 49 -14.87 10.94 7.55
CA ALA A 49 -15.53 11.47 8.75
C ALA A 49 -16.29 10.41 9.59
N ALA A 50 -16.68 9.29 8.98
CA ALA A 50 -17.33 8.17 9.67
C ALA A 50 -16.34 7.15 10.26
N LEU A 51 -15.04 7.30 9.98
CA LEU A 51 -13.99 6.38 10.42
C LEU A 51 -13.25 6.96 11.64
N ASP A 52 -13.01 6.11 12.63
CA ASP A 52 -12.09 6.42 13.73
C ASP A 52 -10.64 6.20 13.27
N VAL A 53 -10.16 7.07 12.37
CA VAL A 53 -8.83 6.94 11.76
C VAL A 53 -7.74 6.96 12.83
N GLU A 54 -7.86 7.83 13.84
CA GLU A 54 -6.89 7.91 14.93
C GLU A 54 -6.84 6.62 15.74
N GLY A 55 -8.01 6.07 16.14
CA GLY A 55 -8.09 4.81 16.86
C GLY A 55 -7.57 3.62 16.05
N LEU A 56 -7.89 3.55 14.75
CA LEU A 56 -7.40 2.51 13.84
C LEU A 56 -5.88 2.56 13.69
N VAL A 57 -5.30 3.75 13.49
CA VAL A 57 -3.85 3.94 13.40
C VAL A 57 -3.19 3.55 14.71
N LYS A 58 -3.74 3.98 15.86
CA LYS A 58 -3.21 3.61 17.17
C LYS A 58 -3.21 2.10 17.36
N ALA A 59 -4.32 1.43 17.09
CA ALA A 59 -4.43 -0.02 17.21
C ALA A 59 -3.42 -0.76 16.32
N ALA A 60 -3.23 -0.29 15.07
CA ALA A 60 -2.27 -0.87 14.14
C ALA A 60 -0.81 -0.71 14.62
N VAL A 61 -0.46 0.47 15.16
CA VAL A 61 0.89 0.74 15.67
C VAL A 61 1.16 -0.01 16.98
N ASP A 62 0.18 -0.06 17.88
CA ASP A 62 0.29 -0.82 19.14
C ASP A 62 0.46 -2.32 18.87
N GLY A 63 -0.20 -2.85 17.84
CA GLY A 63 -0.16 -4.25 17.42
C GLY A 63 1.02 -4.63 16.52
N ILE A 64 2.01 -3.75 16.32
CA ILE A 64 3.12 -4.03 15.41
C ILE A 64 4.03 -5.15 15.96
N GLU A 65 4.29 -6.15 15.12
CA GLU A 65 5.29 -7.16 15.40
C GLU A 65 6.67 -6.70 14.90
N ARG A 66 7.70 -6.87 15.74
CA ARG A 66 9.09 -6.57 15.38
C ARG A 66 9.89 -7.85 15.37
N VAL A 67 10.28 -8.28 14.19
CA VAL A 67 11.16 -9.44 14.00
C VAL A 67 12.60 -8.94 13.85
N GLN A 68 13.51 -9.41 14.70
CA GLN A 68 14.94 -9.23 14.50
C GLN A 68 15.46 -10.39 13.66
N VAL A 69 16.19 -10.07 12.60
CA VAL A 69 16.82 -11.01 11.67
C VAL A 69 18.32 -11.02 11.91
#